data_AF-K1XN11-F1
#
_entry.id   AF-K1XN11-F1
#
_cell.length_a   1.000
_cell.length_b   1.000
_cell.length_c   1.000
_cell.angle_alpha   90.00
_cell.angle_beta   90.00
_cell.angle_gamma   90.00
#
_symmetry.space_group_name_H-M   'P 1'
#
loop_
_entity.id
_entity.type
_entity.pdbx_description
1 polymer ?
#
loop_
_entity_poly.entity_id
_entity_poly.type
_entity_poly.pdbx_seq_one_letter_code
_entity_poly.pdbx_strand_id
1 'polypeptide(L)'
;MSEPAIELRTRMEFLESYSDILSVHLIISDNNAEKSELEIEYNKTLKACNTLLDEVDKTHKTNPSIAKKNSVTISKNLINLRLALINYIIGRKPTEIEESLLNDIELKNNLLRIVGFVTSLNEKSFNEAKKAHLFLKEILTKLFISYRIYREFKNDEKEAISFALEHLNRWLRLLDKNKLDKMIEGTDSYLPDTNKGNREIIEELVSHGYKKELFTKGVEVSVRLDTGLTEEKKLNQIKSATFELIGDIAFSLNIQKINNEPLTLDYAEKLDSYKNTKEFIETIQKENEIPKSHKDRMKAILESVYDLEKQQVEEEVEPHIFKTTIRKDFFTECLSGVGVPGCYAPTGIHKEMPFIHAIEFNSGFIQIFNEKNKQIANAVIVFTNEGAFVYPGYNGSAYDMDIVFGEVLMELSKYVPRIFLNGDSAGKNYLEQYSEYKCMKFVKPPIIFKDQYFDAGGVEDDTGNLVIERMCYVIIEEAIRNGGGFENRNIHILTK
;
A
#
# COMPACT_ATOMS: atom_id res chain seq x y z
N MET A 1 4.57 19.01 -42.39
CA MET A 1 5.61 18.03 -42.00
C MET A 1 5.18 16.64 -42.43
N SER A 2 6.11 15.71 -42.64
CA SER A 2 5.73 14.30 -42.84
C SER A 2 5.29 13.68 -41.51
N GLU A 3 4.41 12.68 -41.55
CA GLU A 3 3.90 11.96 -40.37
C GLU A 3 5.01 11.40 -39.46
N PRO A 4 6.12 10.84 -39.99
CA PRO A 4 7.26 10.41 -39.17
C PRO A 4 8.01 11.57 -38.48
N ALA A 5 8.07 12.74 -39.11
CA ALA A 5 8.70 13.93 -38.51
C ALA A 5 7.82 14.53 -37.40
N ILE A 6 6.49 14.46 -37.54
CA ILE A 6 5.54 14.84 -36.48
C ILE A 6 5.70 13.89 -35.29
N GLU A 7 5.70 12.58 -35.52
CA GLU A 7 5.86 11.57 -34.46
C GLU A 7 7.21 11.71 -33.71
N LEU A 8 8.31 11.95 -34.44
CA LEU A 8 9.62 12.19 -33.83
C LEU A 8 9.67 13.48 -33.03
N ARG A 9 9.03 14.55 -33.52
CA ARG A 9 8.97 15.83 -32.81
C ARG A 9 8.09 15.72 -31.56
N THR A 10 6.97 15.01 -31.60
CA THR A 10 6.18 14.70 -30.40
C THR A 10 6.96 13.86 -29.38
N ARG A 11 7.77 12.89 -29.85
CA ARG A 11 8.66 12.12 -28.97
C ARG A 11 9.77 12.99 -28.35
N MET A 12 10.25 14.00 -29.07
CA MET A 12 11.25 14.98 -28.61
C MET A 12 10.66 16.00 -27.63
N GLU A 13 9.47 16.54 -27.90
CA GLU A 13 8.72 17.40 -26.99
C GLU A 13 8.42 16.65 -25.68
N PHE A 14 8.10 15.36 -25.78
CA PHE A 14 7.99 14.47 -24.63
C PHE A 14 9.33 14.21 -23.92
N LEU A 15 10.48 14.51 -24.51
CA LEU A 15 11.80 14.41 -23.84
C LEU A 15 12.24 15.75 -23.24
N GLU A 16 11.89 16.85 -23.89
CA GLU A 16 12.09 18.18 -23.33
C GLU A 16 11.26 18.37 -22.05
N SER A 17 10.07 17.76 -21.97
CA SER A 17 9.32 17.67 -20.69
C SER A 17 9.98 16.78 -19.64
N TYR A 18 10.87 15.86 -20.03
CA TYR A 18 11.75 15.14 -19.08
C TYR A 18 12.93 15.98 -18.63
N SER A 19 13.26 17.06 -19.35
CA SER A 19 14.24 18.02 -18.86
C SER A 19 13.76 18.67 -17.57
N ASP A 20 12.46 18.96 -17.43
CA ASP A 20 11.88 19.47 -16.19
C ASP A 20 11.89 18.41 -15.09
N ILE A 21 11.64 17.14 -15.44
CA ILE A 21 11.73 15.99 -14.53
C ILE A 21 13.16 15.83 -13.99
N LEU A 22 14.15 15.90 -14.89
CA LEU A 22 15.57 15.83 -14.55
C LEU A 22 16.00 17.06 -13.77
N SER A 23 15.56 18.26 -14.13
CA SER A 23 15.87 19.50 -13.41
C SER A 23 15.35 19.45 -11.96
N VAL A 24 14.12 18.96 -11.76
CA VAL A 24 13.53 18.76 -10.44
C VAL A 24 14.23 17.62 -9.67
N HIS A 25 14.74 16.59 -10.35
CA HIS A 25 15.45 15.48 -9.71
C HIS A 25 16.95 15.73 -9.43
N LEU A 26 17.60 16.57 -10.23
CA LEU A 26 19.00 16.99 -10.08
C LEU A 26 19.20 17.97 -8.90
N ILE A 27 18.10 18.53 -8.37
CA ILE A 27 18.07 19.36 -7.16
C ILE A 27 18.12 18.50 -5.87
N ILE A 28 17.70 17.22 -5.93
CA ILE A 28 17.51 16.37 -4.74
C ILE A 28 18.78 15.62 -4.29
N SER A 29 19.68 15.31 -5.22
CA SER A 29 20.83 14.43 -4.93
C SER A 29 21.93 15.19 -4.17
N ASP A 30 22.19 14.79 -2.92
CA ASP A 30 23.40 15.16 -2.17
C ASP A 30 24.68 14.48 -2.73
N ASN A 31 24.51 13.49 -3.63
CA ASN A 31 25.61 12.75 -4.24
C ASN A 31 26.02 13.36 -5.60
N ASN A 32 26.98 14.28 -5.57
CA ASN A 32 27.46 15.04 -6.74
C ASN A 32 28.02 14.17 -7.89
N ALA A 33 28.45 12.93 -7.62
CA ALA A 33 29.03 12.05 -8.63
C ALA A 33 27.97 11.44 -9.57
N GLU A 34 26.94 10.82 -9.00
CA GLU A 34 25.83 10.20 -9.78
C GLU A 34 25.01 11.26 -10.52
N LYS A 35 24.88 12.46 -9.91
CA LYS A 35 24.30 13.65 -10.53
C LYS A 35 25.01 14.03 -11.83
N SER A 36 26.34 14.04 -11.81
CA SER A 36 27.16 14.41 -12.95
C SER A 36 27.01 13.42 -14.11
N GLU A 37 26.91 12.11 -13.82
CA GLU A 37 26.81 11.08 -14.87
C GLU A 37 25.47 11.10 -15.62
N LEU A 38 24.33 11.24 -14.91
CA LEU A 38 23.02 11.31 -15.56
C LEU A 38 22.86 12.61 -16.36
N GLU A 39 23.35 13.73 -15.83
CA GLU A 39 23.32 15.02 -16.52
C GLU A 39 24.20 15.02 -17.78
N ILE A 40 25.39 14.40 -17.71
CA ILE A 40 26.26 14.19 -18.88
C ILE A 40 25.57 13.32 -19.92
N GLU A 41 24.99 12.19 -19.54
CA GLU A 41 24.34 11.27 -20.49
C GLU A 41 23.06 11.88 -21.09
N TYR A 42 22.30 12.65 -20.30
CA TYR A 42 21.15 13.42 -20.78
C TYR A 42 21.56 14.45 -21.82
N ASN A 43 22.50 15.35 -21.49
CA ASN A 43 22.94 16.42 -22.38
C ASN A 43 23.56 15.86 -23.67
N LYS A 44 24.33 14.77 -23.57
CA LYS A 44 24.89 14.05 -24.70
C LYS A 44 23.80 13.44 -25.59
N THR A 45 22.80 12.78 -25.01
CA THR A 45 21.69 12.19 -25.75
C THR A 45 20.83 13.26 -26.42
N LEU A 46 20.47 14.33 -25.70
CA LEU A 46 19.67 15.43 -26.22
C LEU A 46 20.35 16.09 -27.41
N LYS A 47 21.65 16.40 -27.30
CA LYS A 47 22.45 16.97 -28.40
C LYS A 47 22.50 16.04 -29.62
N ALA A 48 22.71 14.74 -29.40
CA ALA A 48 22.75 13.75 -30.47
C ALA A 48 21.39 13.62 -31.19
N CYS A 49 20.28 13.62 -30.43
CA CYS A 49 18.93 13.54 -30.98
C CYS A 49 18.53 14.80 -31.76
N ASN A 50 18.83 15.99 -31.25
CA ASN A 50 18.59 17.26 -31.94
C ASN A 50 19.32 17.33 -33.28
N THR A 51 20.60 16.91 -33.30
CA THR A 51 21.40 16.87 -34.53
C THR A 51 20.78 15.95 -35.59
N LEU A 52 20.32 14.76 -35.16
CA LEU A 52 19.68 13.79 -36.06
C LEU A 52 18.29 14.24 -36.52
N LEU A 53 17.54 14.97 -35.69
CA LEU A 53 16.22 15.52 -36.05
C LEU A 53 16.34 16.53 -37.19
N ASP A 54 17.30 17.45 -37.09
CA ASP A 54 17.56 18.46 -38.12
C ASP A 54 17.91 17.81 -39.47
N GLU A 55 18.63 16.68 -39.44
CA GLU A 55 18.95 15.90 -40.64
C GLU A 55 17.72 15.18 -41.21
N VAL A 56 16.85 14.62 -40.36
CA VAL A 56 15.58 14.01 -40.79
C VAL A 56 14.68 15.05 -41.46
N ASP A 57 14.54 16.23 -40.87
CA ASP A 57 13.74 17.33 -41.42
C ASP A 57 14.26 17.78 -42.80
N LYS A 58 15.58 17.82 -43.00
CA LYS A 58 16.20 18.16 -44.29
C LYS A 58 16.12 17.06 -45.34
N THR A 59 16.22 15.79 -44.94
CA THR A 59 16.41 14.66 -45.86
C THR A 59 15.15 13.84 -46.13
N HIS A 60 14.07 13.99 -45.37
CA HIS A 60 12.89 13.11 -45.52
C HIS A 60 12.24 13.11 -46.92
N LYS A 61 12.31 14.23 -47.66
CA LYS A 61 11.77 14.34 -49.03
C LYS A 61 12.72 13.85 -50.11
N THR A 62 14.03 14.00 -49.87
CA THR A 62 15.08 13.79 -50.88
C THR A 62 15.81 12.47 -50.72
N ASN A 63 15.87 11.95 -49.49
CA ASN A 63 16.47 10.66 -49.17
C ASN A 63 15.75 9.97 -47.99
N PRO A 64 14.59 9.34 -48.25
CA PRO A 64 13.77 8.68 -47.22
C PRO A 64 14.51 7.56 -46.45
N SER A 65 15.49 6.91 -47.08
CA SER A 65 16.28 5.86 -46.45
C SER A 65 17.19 6.41 -45.36
N ILE A 66 17.81 7.57 -45.58
CA ILE A 66 18.64 8.25 -44.58
C ILE A 66 17.76 8.75 -43.43
N ALA A 67 16.63 9.36 -43.74
CA ALA A 67 15.67 9.80 -42.73
C ALA A 67 15.23 8.63 -41.84
N LYS A 68 14.85 7.47 -42.42
CA LYS A 68 14.48 6.27 -41.67
C LYS A 68 15.62 5.76 -40.77
N LYS A 69 16.86 5.73 -41.27
CA LYS A 69 18.04 5.32 -40.48
C LYS A 69 18.27 6.26 -39.29
N ASN A 70 18.14 7.56 -39.51
CA ASN A 70 18.28 8.56 -38.45
C ASN A 70 17.15 8.44 -37.42
N SER A 71 15.90 8.19 -37.83
CA SER A 71 14.77 7.93 -36.93
C SER A 71 15.00 6.71 -36.02
N VAL A 72 15.57 5.63 -36.57
CA VAL A 72 15.95 4.44 -35.79
C VAL A 72 17.06 4.78 -34.78
N THR A 73 18.03 5.59 -35.19
CA THR A 73 19.14 6.02 -34.33
C THR A 73 18.66 6.91 -33.19
N ILE A 74 17.77 7.87 -33.47
CA ILE A 74 17.08 8.67 -32.45
C ILE A 74 16.39 7.74 -31.46
N SER A 75 15.57 6.80 -31.95
CA SER A 75 14.83 5.86 -31.09
C SER A 75 15.75 5.05 -30.17
N LYS A 76 16.91 4.61 -30.65
CA LYS A 76 17.93 3.92 -29.82
C LYS A 76 18.51 4.83 -28.75
N ASN A 77 18.87 6.07 -29.09
CA ASN A 77 19.37 7.05 -28.13
C ASN A 77 18.32 7.34 -27.03
N LEU A 78 17.04 7.43 -27.40
CA LEU A 78 15.96 7.63 -26.43
C LEU A 78 15.81 6.43 -25.50
N ILE A 79 15.96 5.21 -26.01
CA ILE A 79 15.95 3.99 -25.19
C ILE A 79 17.10 4.03 -24.17
N ASN A 80 18.31 4.38 -24.59
CA ASN A 80 19.47 4.45 -23.69
C ASN A 80 19.26 5.48 -22.57
N LEU A 81 18.72 6.65 -22.89
CA LEU A 81 18.42 7.66 -21.88
C LEU A 81 17.31 7.23 -20.91
N ARG A 82 16.27 6.55 -21.41
CA ARG A 82 15.22 5.96 -20.56
C ARG A 82 15.80 4.93 -19.60
N LEU A 83 16.71 4.08 -20.08
CA LEU A 83 17.41 3.11 -19.24
C LEU A 83 18.31 3.81 -18.21
N ALA A 84 19.04 4.86 -18.60
CA ALA A 84 19.84 5.65 -17.67
C ALA A 84 18.98 6.29 -16.57
N LEU A 85 17.81 6.82 -16.91
CA LEU A 85 16.86 7.35 -15.94
C LEU A 85 16.33 6.27 -14.99
N ILE A 86 15.95 5.10 -15.53
CA ILE A 86 15.53 3.96 -14.70
C ILE A 86 16.65 3.60 -13.74
N ASN A 87 17.87 3.37 -14.24
CA ASN A 87 19.06 3.01 -13.45
C ASN A 87 19.31 4.01 -12.32
N TYR A 88 19.17 5.30 -12.62
CA TYR A 88 19.29 6.36 -11.62
C TYR A 88 18.18 6.25 -10.56
N ILE A 89 16.92 6.08 -10.96
CA ILE A 89 15.80 5.92 -10.02
C ILE A 89 16.00 4.70 -9.12
N ILE A 90 16.43 3.55 -9.67
CA ILE A 90 16.68 2.35 -8.84
C ILE A 90 18.00 2.38 -8.08
N GLY A 91 18.93 3.28 -8.43
CA GLY A 91 20.26 3.37 -7.82
C GLY A 91 21.19 2.18 -8.13
N ARG A 92 20.89 1.39 -9.17
CA ARG A 92 21.71 0.25 -9.60
C ARG A 92 21.49 -0.09 -11.07
N LYS A 93 22.36 -0.93 -11.64
CA LYS A 93 22.10 -1.54 -12.94
C LYS A 93 20.99 -2.61 -12.83
N PRO A 94 20.05 -2.66 -13.78
CA PRO A 94 19.12 -3.77 -13.93
C PRO A 94 19.89 -5.09 -14.14
N THR A 95 19.34 -6.16 -13.60
CA THR A 95 19.80 -7.52 -13.89
C THR A 95 19.37 -7.94 -15.30
N GLU A 96 19.99 -8.97 -15.88
CA GLU A 96 19.61 -9.48 -17.21
C GLU A 96 18.10 -9.81 -17.31
N ILE A 97 17.52 -10.32 -16.22
CA ILE A 97 16.09 -10.61 -16.13
C ILE A 97 15.26 -9.32 -16.21
N GLU A 98 15.66 -8.27 -15.49
CA GLU A 98 14.98 -6.97 -15.50
C GLU A 98 15.17 -6.24 -16.83
N GLU A 99 16.33 -6.37 -17.47
CA GLU A 99 16.56 -5.83 -18.82
C GLU A 99 15.59 -6.44 -19.84
N SER A 100 15.35 -7.75 -19.73
CA SER A 100 14.35 -8.45 -20.55
C SER A 100 12.93 -7.87 -20.34
N LEU A 101 12.56 -7.53 -19.10
CA LEU A 101 11.30 -6.80 -18.83
C LEU A 101 11.27 -5.42 -19.49
N LEU A 102 12.36 -4.65 -19.39
CA LEU A 102 12.46 -3.29 -19.92
C LEU A 102 12.57 -3.22 -21.46
N ASN A 103 12.89 -4.34 -22.10
CA ASN A 103 12.91 -4.45 -23.56
C ASN A 103 11.51 -4.41 -24.17
N ASP A 104 10.48 -4.81 -23.42
CA ASP A 104 9.09 -4.65 -23.86
C ASP A 104 8.71 -3.18 -24.02
N ILE A 105 8.17 -2.82 -25.18
CA ILE A 105 7.89 -1.42 -25.56
C ILE A 105 6.69 -0.88 -24.79
N GLU A 106 5.63 -1.68 -24.62
CA GLU A 106 4.41 -1.25 -23.96
C GLU A 106 4.66 -1.03 -22.46
N LEU A 107 5.34 -1.98 -21.83
CA LEU A 107 5.65 -1.94 -20.41
C LEU A 107 6.55 -0.76 -20.07
N LYS A 108 7.60 -0.57 -20.86
CA LYS A 108 8.48 0.59 -20.75
C LYS A 108 7.72 1.91 -20.90
N ASN A 109 6.80 2.01 -21.87
CA ASN A 109 6.00 3.22 -22.03
C ASN A 109 5.05 3.46 -20.84
N ASN A 110 4.47 2.41 -20.27
CA ASN A 110 3.62 2.51 -19.09
C ASN A 110 4.40 2.92 -17.82
N LEU A 111 5.58 2.36 -17.62
CA LEU A 111 6.51 2.79 -16.57
C LEU A 111 6.85 4.27 -16.69
N LEU A 112 7.15 4.73 -17.90
CA LEU A 112 7.47 6.12 -18.17
C LEU A 112 6.29 7.06 -17.99
N ARG A 113 5.06 6.60 -18.27
CA ARG A 113 3.84 7.36 -17.93
C ARG A 113 3.67 7.52 -16.43
N ILE A 114 3.98 6.48 -15.64
CA ILE A 114 3.96 6.55 -14.18
C ILE A 114 5.01 7.53 -13.68
N VAL A 115 6.25 7.43 -14.17
CA VAL A 115 7.32 8.39 -13.86
C VAL A 115 6.88 9.80 -14.16
N GLY A 116 6.44 10.05 -15.41
CA GLY A 116 5.96 11.37 -15.86
C GLY A 116 4.80 11.90 -15.02
N PHE A 117 3.83 11.04 -14.68
CA PHE A 117 2.69 11.41 -13.84
C PHE A 117 3.14 11.84 -12.44
N VAL A 118 3.91 11.00 -11.75
CA VAL A 118 4.42 11.28 -10.39
C VAL A 118 5.24 12.56 -10.37
N THR A 119 6.07 12.80 -11.39
CA THR A 119 6.89 14.00 -11.50
C THR A 119 6.07 15.25 -11.86
N SER A 120 4.93 15.10 -12.53
CA SER A 120 4.03 16.20 -12.90
C SER A 120 3.12 16.68 -11.76
N LEU A 121 3.15 16.01 -10.60
CA LEU A 121 2.44 16.43 -9.39
C LEU A 121 3.09 17.62 -8.68
N ASN A 122 4.07 18.26 -9.33
CA ASN A 122 4.82 19.36 -8.75
C ASN A 122 4.04 20.68 -8.88
N GLU A 123 3.47 21.11 -7.76
CA GLU A 123 3.37 22.53 -7.34
C GLU A 123 2.83 22.64 -5.90
N LYS A 124 2.11 21.63 -5.37
CA LYS A 124 1.58 21.66 -3.98
C LYS A 124 1.52 20.32 -3.22
N SER A 125 1.62 19.17 -3.89
CA SER A 125 1.17 17.89 -3.31
C SER A 125 2.31 16.93 -2.93
N PHE A 126 3.44 16.95 -3.64
CA PHE A 126 4.70 16.35 -3.20
C PHE A 126 5.62 17.48 -2.72
N ASN A 127 5.65 17.76 -1.42
CA ASN A 127 6.48 18.83 -0.86
C ASN A 127 7.98 18.67 -1.16
N GLU A 128 8.43 17.46 -1.55
CA GLU A 128 9.83 17.19 -1.87
C GLU A 128 9.93 16.25 -3.06
N ALA A 129 10.70 16.63 -4.07
CA ALA A 129 10.98 15.77 -5.21
C ALA A 129 11.72 14.46 -4.78
N LYS A 130 12.34 14.44 -3.59
CA LYS A 130 12.89 13.25 -2.92
C LYS A 130 11.85 12.18 -2.65
N LYS A 131 10.65 12.58 -2.22
CA LYS A 131 9.52 11.68 -1.96
C LYS A 131 9.03 11.05 -3.26
N ALA A 132 8.92 11.83 -4.33
CA ALA A 132 8.61 11.34 -5.67
C ALA A 132 9.64 10.33 -6.21
N HIS A 133 10.94 10.62 -6.04
CA HIS A 133 12.01 9.71 -6.45
C HIS A 133 11.95 8.37 -5.72
N LEU A 134 11.78 8.39 -4.39
CA LEU A 134 11.68 7.18 -3.58
C LEU A 134 10.43 6.37 -3.90
N PHE A 135 9.31 7.05 -4.09
CA PHE A 135 8.08 6.44 -4.55
C PHE A 135 8.26 5.71 -5.89
N LEU A 136 8.92 6.34 -6.85
CA LEU A 136 9.24 5.72 -8.14
C LEU A 136 10.23 4.56 -7.99
N LYS A 137 11.26 4.70 -7.15
CA LYS A 137 12.23 3.63 -6.83
C LYS A 137 11.53 2.40 -6.27
N GLU A 138 10.59 2.57 -5.36
CA GLU A 138 9.86 1.47 -4.75
C GLU A 138 8.90 0.79 -5.74
N ILE A 139 8.17 1.57 -6.55
CA ILE A 139 7.31 1.01 -7.61
C ILE A 139 8.12 0.14 -8.57
N LEU A 140 9.25 0.66 -9.05
CA LEU A 140 10.12 -0.06 -9.98
C LEU A 140 10.69 -1.32 -9.31
N THR A 141 11.16 -1.21 -8.06
CA THR A 141 11.67 -2.35 -7.30
C THR A 141 10.63 -3.44 -7.11
N LYS A 142 9.39 -3.08 -6.76
CA LYS A 142 8.27 -4.01 -6.58
C LYS A 142 7.88 -4.69 -7.89
N LEU A 143 7.80 -3.93 -8.98
CA LEU A 143 7.53 -4.47 -10.30
C LEU A 143 8.58 -5.51 -10.69
N PHE A 144 9.87 -5.17 -10.54
CA PHE A 144 10.97 -6.07 -10.87
C PHE A 144 10.99 -7.34 -10.03
N ILE A 145 10.74 -7.23 -8.72
CA ILE A 145 10.65 -8.40 -7.84
C ILE A 145 9.49 -9.30 -8.27
N SER A 146 8.31 -8.73 -8.50
CA SER A 146 7.11 -9.47 -8.86
C SER A 146 7.29 -10.19 -10.20
N TYR A 147 7.87 -9.49 -11.18
CA TYR A 147 8.24 -10.07 -12.46
C TYR A 147 9.26 -11.22 -12.32
N ARG A 148 10.34 -11.01 -11.56
CA ARG A 148 11.39 -12.03 -11.36
C ARG A 148 10.81 -13.28 -10.71
N ILE A 149 10.06 -13.11 -9.62
CA ILE A 149 9.40 -14.23 -8.92
C ILE A 149 8.50 -14.98 -9.91
N TYR A 150 7.62 -14.28 -10.61
CA TYR A 150 6.70 -14.92 -11.56
C TYR A 150 7.45 -15.69 -12.65
N ARG A 151 8.48 -15.08 -13.24
CA ARG A 151 9.32 -15.70 -14.28
C ARG A 151 10.04 -16.94 -13.76
N GLU A 152 10.61 -16.89 -12.56
CA GLU A 152 11.31 -18.03 -11.93
C GLU A 152 10.36 -19.22 -11.69
N PHE A 153 9.08 -18.97 -11.42
CA PHE A 153 8.09 -20.04 -11.19
C PHE A 153 7.44 -20.59 -12.47
N LYS A 154 7.25 -19.76 -13.49
CA LYS A 154 6.54 -20.14 -14.72
C LYS A 154 7.47 -20.51 -15.87
N ASN A 155 8.72 -20.05 -15.83
CA ASN A 155 9.68 -20.19 -16.93
C ASN A 155 9.16 -19.68 -18.30
N ASP A 156 8.16 -18.81 -18.30
CA ASP A 156 7.61 -18.17 -19.51
C ASP A 156 7.72 -16.64 -19.40
N GLU A 157 8.54 -16.06 -20.28
CA GLU A 157 8.78 -14.63 -20.34
C GLU A 157 7.54 -13.85 -20.80
N LYS A 158 6.73 -14.40 -21.72
CA LYS A 158 5.54 -13.71 -22.23
C LYS A 158 4.46 -13.62 -21.17
N GLU A 159 4.23 -14.69 -20.42
CA GLU A 159 3.27 -14.67 -19.31
C GLU A 159 3.72 -13.71 -18.21
N ALA A 160 5.02 -13.69 -17.89
CA ALA A 160 5.58 -12.76 -16.92
C ALA A 160 5.44 -11.29 -17.36
N ILE A 161 5.64 -10.99 -18.65
CA ILE A 161 5.41 -9.65 -19.22
C ILE A 161 3.92 -9.28 -19.17
N SER A 162 3.03 -10.20 -19.56
CA SER A 162 1.58 -9.97 -19.51
C SER A 162 1.12 -9.66 -18.08
N PHE A 163 1.63 -10.41 -17.10
CA PHE A 163 1.39 -10.16 -15.68
C PHE A 163 1.87 -8.75 -15.29
N ALA A 164 3.11 -8.38 -15.60
CA ALA A 164 3.64 -7.06 -15.27
C ALA A 164 2.86 -5.91 -15.95
N LEU A 165 2.39 -6.11 -17.20
CA LEU A 165 1.54 -5.16 -17.92
C LEU A 165 0.17 -4.98 -17.27
N GLU A 166 -0.47 -6.06 -16.84
CA GLU A 166 -1.76 -6.01 -16.14
C GLU A 166 -1.66 -5.15 -14.89
N HIS A 167 -0.61 -5.38 -14.10
CA HIS A 167 -0.30 -4.64 -12.88
C HIS A 167 -0.10 -3.14 -13.14
N LEU A 168 0.70 -2.79 -14.15
CA LEU A 168 0.93 -1.38 -14.53
C LEU A 168 -0.31 -0.69 -15.10
N ASN A 169 -1.07 -1.38 -15.95
CA ASN A 169 -2.31 -0.85 -16.54
C ASN A 169 -3.40 -0.65 -15.48
N ARG A 170 -3.48 -1.53 -14.47
CA ARG A 170 -4.31 -1.30 -13.29
C ARG A 170 -3.90 0.01 -12.62
N TRP A 171 -2.61 0.26 -12.45
CA TRP A 171 -2.12 1.50 -11.84
C TRP A 171 -2.42 2.75 -12.65
N LEU A 172 -2.16 2.75 -13.96
CA LEU A 172 -2.48 3.88 -14.84
C LEU A 172 -3.96 4.26 -14.81
N ARG A 173 -4.87 3.30 -14.60
CA ARG A 173 -6.31 3.57 -14.41
C ARG A 173 -6.65 4.18 -13.05
N LEU A 174 -5.80 3.96 -12.05
CA LEU A 174 -5.99 4.39 -10.66
C LEU A 174 -5.30 5.72 -10.35
N LEU A 175 -4.30 6.09 -11.15
CA LEU A 175 -3.61 7.38 -11.12
C LEU A 175 -4.53 8.52 -11.59
N ASP A 176 -5.51 8.85 -10.76
CA ASP A 176 -6.19 10.15 -10.78
C ASP A 176 -5.34 11.13 -9.95
N LYS A 177 -5.00 12.28 -10.54
CA LYS A 177 -4.21 13.35 -9.90
C LYS A 177 -4.75 13.70 -8.52
N ASN A 178 -6.08 13.72 -8.35
CA ASN A 178 -6.73 14.06 -7.08
C ASN A 178 -6.64 12.96 -6.01
N LYS A 179 -6.45 11.69 -6.40
CA LYS A 179 -6.30 10.56 -5.46
C LYS A 179 -4.87 10.43 -4.98
N LEU A 180 -3.90 10.66 -5.87
CA LEU A 180 -2.50 10.57 -5.51
C LEU A 180 -2.08 11.71 -4.56
N ASP A 181 -2.50 12.96 -4.85
CA ASP A 181 -2.27 14.11 -3.98
C ASP A 181 -2.76 13.86 -2.54
N LYS A 182 -3.93 13.20 -2.41
CA LYS A 182 -4.44 12.80 -1.11
C LYS A 182 -3.55 11.75 -0.44
N MET A 183 -3.11 10.71 -1.13
CA MET A 183 -2.24 9.67 -0.52
C MET A 183 -0.92 10.23 0.04
N ILE A 184 -0.43 11.35 -0.47
CA ILE A 184 0.90 11.91 -0.13
C ILE A 184 0.87 12.89 1.04
N GLU A 185 -0.21 13.66 1.18
CA GLU A 185 -0.41 14.71 2.21
C GLU A 185 -0.25 14.23 3.68
N GLY A 186 -0.02 12.94 3.96
CA GLY A 186 0.26 12.38 5.29
C GLY A 186 1.66 11.74 5.46
N THR A 187 2.50 11.76 4.42
CA THR A 187 3.81 11.06 4.39
C THR A 187 5.01 11.96 4.67
N ASP A 188 4.79 13.14 5.27
CA ASP A 188 5.78 14.22 5.24
C ASP A 188 7.04 13.97 6.09
N SER A 189 7.12 12.87 6.84
CA SER A 189 8.24 12.55 7.70
C SER A 189 8.71 11.08 7.55
N TYR A 190 10.03 10.91 7.64
CA TYR A 190 10.79 9.66 7.81
C TYR A 190 11.01 8.78 6.58
N LEU A 191 12.27 8.74 6.18
CA LEU A 191 12.85 7.71 5.32
C LEU A 191 14.17 7.29 5.95
N PRO A 192 14.24 6.12 6.61
CA PRO A 192 15.48 5.51 7.01
C PRO A 192 16.20 4.95 5.78
N ASP A 193 17.52 5.00 5.87
CA ASP A 193 18.49 4.38 4.96
C ASP A 193 18.38 2.84 5.07
N THR A 194 17.31 2.28 4.51
CA THR A 194 17.04 0.83 4.55
C THR A 194 17.81 0.15 3.42
N ASN A 195 19.12 -0.01 3.63
CA ASN A 195 20.00 -0.75 2.72
C ASN A 195 19.67 -2.26 2.60
N LYS A 196 18.70 -2.77 3.37
CA LYS A 196 18.22 -4.15 3.23
C LYS A 196 17.17 -4.26 2.14
N GLY A 197 17.49 -5.00 1.09
CA GLY A 197 16.55 -5.27 0.02
C GLY A 197 15.41 -6.20 0.47
N ASN A 198 14.25 -6.10 -0.18
CA ASN A 198 13.08 -6.94 0.09
C ASN A 198 13.35 -8.45 0.04
N ARG A 199 14.31 -8.87 -0.79
CA ARG A 199 14.78 -10.25 -0.85
C ARG A 199 15.41 -10.69 0.47
N GLU A 200 16.24 -9.84 1.06
CA GLU A 200 16.94 -10.11 2.32
C GLU A 200 15.94 -10.17 3.47
N ILE A 201 14.92 -9.30 3.48
CA ILE A 201 13.83 -9.35 4.47
C ILE A 201 13.07 -10.68 4.37
N ILE A 202 12.73 -11.14 3.16
CA ILE A 202 12.05 -12.42 2.97
C ILE A 202 12.95 -13.59 3.38
N GLU A 203 14.22 -13.57 2.98
CA GLU A 203 15.19 -14.60 3.36
C GLU A 203 15.38 -14.66 4.89
N GLU A 204 15.41 -13.51 5.55
CA GLU A 204 15.43 -13.37 7.00
C GLU A 204 14.16 -13.96 7.63
N LEU A 205 12.96 -13.58 7.18
CA LEU A 205 11.70 -14.16 7.69
C LEU A 205 11.63 -15.68 7.47
N VAL A 206 12.05 -16.18 6.30
CA VAL A 206 12.09 -17.61 6.01
C VAL A 206 13.07 -18.33 6.95
N SER A 207 14.21 -17.72 7.28
CA SER A 207 15.14 -18.29 8.26
C SER A 207 14.56 -18.38 9.68
N HIS A 208 13.54 -17.58 9.98
CA HIS A 208 12.77 -17.63 11.23
C HIS A 208 11.56 -18.59 11.18
N GLY A 209 11.43 -19.41 10.12
CA GLY A 209 10.40 -20.45 10.02
C GLY A 209 9.16 -20.08 9.20
N TYR A 210 9.16 -18.94 8.51
CA TYR A 210 8.11 -18.63 7.54
C TYR A 210 8.23 -19.51 6.30
N LYS A 211 7.08 -19.92 5.75
CA LYS A 211 7.04 -20.64 4.47
C LYS A 211 7.18 -19.66 3.30
N LYS A 212 8.08 -19.97 2.36
CA LYS A 212 8.34 -19.14 1.15
C LYS A 212 7.09 -18.95 0.29
N GLU A 213 6.16 -19.91 0.34
CA GLU A 213 4.87 -19.88 -0.33
C GLU A 213 4.02 -18.66 0.06
N LEU A 214 4.12 -18.18 1.31
CA LEU A 214 3.39 -17.01 1.77
C LEU A 214 3.70 -15.77 0.92
N PHE A 215 4.98 -15.55 0.62
CA PHE A 215 5.43 -14.36 -0.10
C PHE A 215 5.30 -14.50 -1.62
N THR A 216 5.19 -15.72 -2.13
CA THR A 216 5.15 -16.01 -3.58
C THR A 216 3.73 -16.23 -4.09
N LYS A 217 2.88 -16.89 -3.29
CA LYS A 217 1.49 -17.22 -3.64
C LYS A 217 0.48 -16.44 -2.80
N GLY A 218 0.81 -16.16 -1.53
CA GLY A 218 -0.15 -15.68 -0.56
C GLY A 218 -1.07 -16.79 -0.04
N VAL A 219 -2.06 -16.38 0.75
CA VAL A 219 -3.14 -17.21 1.28
C VAL A 219 -4.44 -16.72 0.68
N GLU A 220 -5.25 -17.63 0.15
CA GLU A 220 -6.61 -17.35 -0.33
C GLU A 220 -7.56 -18.38 0.27
N VAL A 221 -8.62 -17.92 0.95
CA VAL A 221 -9.63 -18.78 1.57
C VAL A 221 -11.01 -18.23 1.25
N SER A 222 -11.98 -19.13 1.05
CA SER A 222 -13.39 -18.76 0.99
C SER A 222 -14.08 -19.22 2.26
N VAL A 223 -14.70 -18.28 2.97
CA VAL A 223 -15.37 -18.53 4.24
C VAL A 223 -16.86 -18.31 4.05
N ARG A 224 -17.67 -19.32 4.35
CA ARG A 224 -19.12 -19.18 4.39
C ARG A 224 -19.54 -18.78 5.81
N LEU A 225 -20.33 -17.72 5.94
CA LEU A 225 -20.81 -17.22 7.22
C LEU A 225 -22.30 -16.87 7.11
N ASP A 226 -23.06 -17.28 8.11
CA ASP A 226 -24.49 -17.04 8.31
C ASP A 226 -24.80 -16.35 9.65
N THR A 227 -23.75 -15.94 10.37
CA THR A 227 -23.86 -15.18 11.62
C THR A 227 -23.75 -13.68 11.36
N GLY A 228 -24.75 -12.93 11.77
CA GLY A 228 -24.75 -11.47 11.66
C GLY A 228 -24.12 -10.80 12.88
N LEU A 229 -24.08 -9.47 12.87
CA LEU A 229 -23.61 -8.69 14.01
C LEU A 229 -24.56 -8.81 15.20
N THR A 230 -23.99 -8.89 16.40
CA THR A 230 -24.72 -8.65 17.66
C THR A 230 -24.79 -7.16 17.99
N GLU A 231 -25.70 -6.75 18.87
CA GLU A 231 -25.77 -5.36 19.36
C GLU A 231 -24.43 -4.90 19.96
N GLU A 232 -23.76 -5.76 20.73
CA GLU A 232 -22.46 -5.47 21.31
C GLU A 232 -21.39 -5.20 20.24
N LYS A 233 -21.34 -6.03 19.19
CA LYS A 233 -20.37 -5.87 18.11
C LYS A 233 -20.65 -4.61 17.27
N LYS A 234 -21.92 -4.30 17.04
CA LYS A 234 -22.34 -3.05 16.39
C LYS A 234 -21.94 -1.83 17.23
N LEU A 235 -22.14 -1.88 18.54
CA LEU A 235 -21.72 -0.83 19.46
C LEU A 235 -20.21 -0.59 19.38
N ASN A 236 -19.41 -1.67 19.36
CA ASN A 236 -17.96 -1.57 19.23
C ASN A 236 -17.53 -0.99 17.87
N GLN A 237 -18.26 -1.27 16.78
CA GLN A 237 -18.01 -0.61 15.48
C GLN A 237 -18.28 0.88 15.52
N ILE A 238 -19.37 1.31 16.18
CA ILE A 238 -19.68 2.74 16.35
C ILE A 238 -18.57 3.42 17.15
N LYS A 239 -18.19 2.84 18.30
CA LYS A 239 -17.08 3.37 19.13
C LYS A 239 -15.79 3.48 18.35
N SER A 240 -15.40 2.44 17.61
CA SER A 240 -14.22 2.45 16.74
C SER A 240 -14.28 3.57 15.68
N ALA A 241 -15.44 3.76 15.04
CA ALA A 241 -15.63 4.83 14.06
C ALA A 241 -15.51 6.24 14.67
N THR A 242 -15.85 6.41 15.96
CA THR A 242 -15.78 7.69 16.67
C THR A 242 -14.46 7.97 17.35
N PHE A 243 -13.58 6.97 17.50
CA PHE A 243 -12.23 7.14 18.03
C PHE A 243 -11.46 8.25 17.31
N GLU A 244 -11.66 8.34 15.99
CA GLU A 244 -11.09 9.35 15.12
C GLU A 244 -11.49 10.80 15.47
N LEU A 245 -12.69 11.01 16.03
CA LEU A 245 -13.12 12.34 16.49
C LEU A 245 -12.29 12.83 17.67
N ILE A 246 -11.83 11.90 18.51
CA ILE A 246 -11.04 12.19 19.70
C ILE A 246 -9.56 12.25 19.36
N GLY A 247 -9.03 11.14 18.81
CA GLY A 247 -7.61 10.95 18.57
C GLY A 247 -7.02 11.91 17.54
N ASP A 248 -7.76 12.18 16.46
CA ASP A 248 -7.23 13.01 15.38
C ASP A 248 -7.80 14.42 15.41
N ILE A 249 -9.12 14.55 15.42
CA ILE A 249 -9.75 15.86 15.28
C ILE A 249 -9.58 16.70 16.56
N ALA A 250 -9.94 16.17 17.72
CA ALA A 250 -9.84 16.96 18.95
C ALA A 250 -8.39 17.23 19.35
N PHE A 251 -7.48 16.24 19.24
CA PHE A 251 -6.07 16.45 19.56
C PHE A 251 -5.34 17.35 18.55
N SER A 252 -5.59 17.23 17.24
CA SER A 252 -4.98 18.15 16.25
C SER A 252 -5.41 19.59 16.44
N LEU A 253 -6.63 19.81 16.95
CA LEU A 253 -7.15 21.13 17.30
C LEU A 253 -6.75 21.60 18.70
N ASN A 254 -5.91 20.83 19.42
CA ASN A 254 -5.52 21.07 20.81
C ASN A 254 -6.72 21.23 21.77
N ILE A 255 -7.83 20.54 21.50
CA ILE A 255 -9.01 20.52 22.36
C ILE A 255 -8.77 19.53 23.48
N GLN A 256 -8.46 20.05 24.67
CA GLN A 256 -8.16 19.22 25.85
C GLN A 256 -9.39 18.85 26.68
N LYS A 257 -10.49 19.59 26.51
CA LYS A 257 -11.71 19.43 27.30
C LYS A 257 -12.96 19.75 26.49
N ILE A 258 -14.07 19.11 26.87
CA ILE A 258 -15.41 19.47 26.40
C ILE A 258 -16.36 19.42 27.60
N ASN A 259 -17.21 20.43 27.78
CA ASN A 259 -18.10 20.52 28.96
C ASN A 259 -17.38 20.36 30.32
N ASN A 260 -16.14 20.88 30.44
CA ASN A 260 -15.24 20.72 31.59
C ASN A 260 -14.72 19.31 31.87
N GLU A 261 -15.06 18.32 31.06
CA GLU A 261 -14.49 16.97 31.15
C GLU A 261 -13.20 16.87 30.32
N PRO A 262 -12.16 16.18 30.81
CA PRO A 262 -10.96 15.91 30.03
C PRO A 262 -11.27 15.03 28.82
N LEU A 263 -10.72 15.41 27.68
CA LEU A 263 -10.88 14.69 26.44
C LEU A 263 -9.71 13.70 26.31
N THR A 264 -9.93 12.47 26.75
CA THR A 264 -9.00 11.34 26.62
C THR A 264 -9.54 10.37 25.56
N LEU A 265 -8.72 9.40 25.12
CA LEU A 265 -9.20 8.34 24.21
C LEU A 265 -10.42 7.59 24.78
N ASP A 266 -10.48 7.42 26.10
CA ASP A 266 -11.63 6.83 26.80
C ASP A 266 -12.93 7.64 26.64
N TYR A 267 -12.86 8.91 26.22
CA TYR A 267 -14.04 9.70 25.91
C TYR A 267 -14.81 9.12 24.70
N ALA A 268 -14.12 8.41 23.79
CA ALA A 268 -14.74 7.74 22.65
C ALA A 268 -15.78 6.69 23.10
N GLU A 269 -15.66 6.13 24.30
CA GLU A 269 -16.65 5.22 24.89
C GLU A 269 -18.03 5.87 25.08
N LYS A 270 -18.07 7.21 25.21
CA LYS A 270 -19.32 7.99 25.32
C LYS A 270 -19.94 8.32 23.95
N LEU A 271 -19.20 8.13 22.86
CA LEU A 271 -19.62 8.41 21.49
C LEU A 271 -20.20 7.14 20.85
N ASP A 272 -21.16 6.55 21.54
CA ASP A 272 -21.69 5.20 21.27
C ASP A 272 -22.96 5.18 20.39
N SER A 273 -23.38 6.34 19.89
CA SER A 273 -24.59 6.51 19.07
C SER A 273 -24.46 7.70 18.12
N TYR A 274 -25.32 7.75 17.09
CA TYR A 274 -25.38 8.90 16.18
C TYR A 274 -25.70 10.19 16.93
N LYS A 275 -26.62 10.10 17.91
CA LYS A 275 -27.04 11.25 18.72
C LYS A 275 -25.85 11.83 19.51
N ASN A 276 -25.15 10.99 20.28
CA ASN A 276 -24.03 11.43 21.11
C ASN A 276 -22.88 11.98 20.24
N THR A 277 -22.61 11.32 19.11
CA THR A 277 -21.61 11.78 18.12
C THR A 277 -21.96 13.15 17.54
N LYS A 278 -23.24 13.36 17.20
CA LYS A 278 -23.72 14.63 16.66
C LYS A 278 -23.60 15.76 17.69
N GLU A 279 -24.04 15.53 18.92
CA GLU A 279 -23.96 16.51 20.01
C GLU A 279 -22.51 16.91 20.30
N PHE A 280 -21.59 15.95 20.26
CA PHE A 280 -20.16 16.19 20.40
C PHE A 280 -19.61 17.08 19.28
N ILE A 281 -19.89 16.75 18.01
CA ILE A 281 -19.46 17.54 16.84
C ILE A 281 -20.01 18.96 16.92
N GLU A 282 -21.30 19.12 17.24
CA GLU A 282 -21.95 20.44 17.36
C GLU A 282 -21.31 21.28 18.46
N THR A 283 -20.95 20.65 19.60
CA THR A 283 -20.27 21.33 20.70
C THR A 283 -18.88 21.81 20.28
N ILE A 284 -18.07 20.94 19.66
CA ILE A 284 -16.75 21.31 19.16
C ILE A 284 -16.84 22.48 18.16
N GLN A 285 -17.77 22.41 17.20
CA GLN A 285 -17.94 23.43 16.18
C GLN A 285 -18.42 24.78 16.73
N LYS A 286 -19.14 24.77 17.86
CA LYS A 286 -19.60 25.99 18.54
C LYS A 286 -18.47 26.65 19.33
N GLU A 287 -17.60 25.84 19.93
CA GLU A 287 -16.54 26.31 20.85
C GLU A 287 -15.22 26.63 20.15
N ASN A 288 -15.02 26.17 18.90
CA ASN A 288 -13.73 26.25 18.21
C ASN A 288 -13.88 26.63 16.73
N GLU A 289 -12.87 27.31 16.18
CA GLU A 289 -12.77 27.54 14.74
C GLU A 289 -12.21 26.28 14.05
N ILE A 290 -13.09 25.57 13.34
CA ILE A 290 -12.74 24.30 12.69
C ILE A 290 -12.40 24.51 11.21
N PRO A 291 -11.20 24.09 10.75
CA PRO A 291 -10.86 24.11 9.33
C PRO A 291 -11.85 23.31 8.47
N LYS A 292 -12.05 23.72 7.21
CA LYS A 292 -13.01 23.04 6.31
C LYS A 292 -12.72 21.55 6.16
N SER A 293 -11.45 21.15 6.06
CA SER A 293 -11.05 19.75 5.98
C SER A 293 -11.55 18.90 7.16
N HIS A 294 -11.47 19.45 8.38
CA HIS A 294 -11.96 18.79 9.60
C HIS A 294 -13.49 18.77 9.65
N LYS A 295 -14.18 19.82 9.19
CA LYS A 295 -15.66 19.83 9.08
C LYS A 295 -16.16 18.77 8.12
N ASP A 296 -15.55 18.66 6.94
CA ASP A 296 -15.90 17.66 5.94
C ASP A 296 -15.65 16.25 6.50
N ARG A 297 -14.59 16.06 7.30
CA ARG A 297 -14.30 14.78 7.94
C ARG A 297 -15.27 14.43 9.07
N MET A 298 -15.56 15.35 9.98
CA MET A 298 -16.59 15.19 11.02
C MET A 298 -17.92 14.77 10.41
N LYS A 299 -18.31 15.37 9.29
CA LYS A 299 -19.52 15.02 8.55
C LYS A 299 -19.47 13.57 8.04
N ALA A 300 -18.36 13.15 7.44
CA ALA A 300 -18.19 11.77 6.95
C ALA A 300 -18.24 10.74 8.10
N ILE A 301 -17.64 11.06 9.25
CA ILE A 301 -17.71 10.19 10.45
C ILE A 301 -19.16 10.08 10.92
N LEU A 302 -19.87 11.21 11.03
CA LEU A 302 -21.26 11.25 11.46
C LEU A 302 -22.19 10.46 10.52
N GLU A 303 -21.97 10.57 9.20
CA GLU A 303 -22.68 9.76 8.19
C GLU A 303 -22.38 8.26 8.35
N SER A 304 -21.13 7.88 8.62
CA SER A 304 -20.80 6.48 8.86
C SER A 304 -21.41 5.94 10.16
N VAL A 305 -21.41 6.72 11.24
CA VAL A 305 -22.05 6.30 12.50
C VAL A 305 -23.56 6.13 12.29
N TYR A 306 -24.18 7.02 11.52
CA TYR A 306 -25.58 6.88 11.13
C TYR A 306 -25.86 5.59 10.35
N ASP A 307 -25.00 5.28 9.38
CA ASP A 307 -25.13 4.07 8.57
C ASP A 307 -24.92 2.80 9.42
N LEU A 308 -23.93 2.80 10.32
CA LEU A 308 -23.68 1.71 11.27
C LEU A 308 -24.87 1.51 12.22
N GLU A 309 -25.40 2.58 12.81
CA GLU A 309 -26.55 2.52 13.72
C GLU A 309 -27.82 1.99 13.03
N LYS A 310 -27.96 2.20 11.72
CA LYS A 310 -29.05 1.67 10.91
C LYS A 310 -28.89 0.22 10.47
N GLN A 311 -27.72 -0.38 10.63
CA GLN A 311 -27.53 -1.79 10.29
C GLN A 311 -28.47 -2.64 11.14
N GLN A 312 -29.18 -3.56 10.48
CA GLN A 312 -30.00 -4.54 11.16
C GLN A 312 -29.09 -5.48 11.95
N VAL A 313 -29.41 -5.63 13.24
CA VAL A 313 -28.79 -6.63 14.12
C VAL A 313 -29.66 -7.86 14.02
N GLU A 314 -29.14 -8.86 13.33
CA GLU A 314 -29.78 -10.16 13.18
C GLU A 314 -28.69 -11.19 13.49
N GLU A 315 -28.87 -12.00 14.54
CA GLU A 315 -27.87 -13.01 14.92
C GLU A 315 -27.70 -14.06 13.81
N GLU A 316 -28.75 -14.33 13.05
CA GLU A 316 -28.76 -15.15 11.85
C GLU A 316 -29.07 -14.30 10.63
N VAL A 317 -28.20 -14.37 9.61
CA VAL A 317 -28.32 -13.65 8.34
C VAL A 317 -28.24 -14.66 7.18
N GLU A 318 -28.66 -14.24 5.98
CA GLU A 318 -28.52 -15.10 4.81
C GLU A 318 -27.05 -15.54 4.62
N PRO A 319 -26.77 -16.85 4.52
CA PRO A 319 -25.40 -17.33 4.38
C PRO A 319 -24.70 -16.70 3.18
N HIS A 320 -23.54 -16.11 3.40
CA HIS A 320 -22.73 -15.48 2.36
C HIS A 320 -21.33 -16.10 2.30
N ILE A 321 -20.76 -16.13 1.09
CA ILE A 321 -19.37 -16.56 0.88
C ILE A 321 -18.48 -15.32 0.76
N PHE A 322 -17.50 -15.25 1.66
CA PHE A 322 -16.49 -14.21 1.68
C PHE A 322 -15.19 -14.74 1.09
N LYS A 323 -14.69 -14.06 0.06
CA LYS A 323 -13.34 -14.33 -0.47
C LYS A 323 -12.35 -13.55 0.38
N THR A 324 -11.34 -14.23 0.88
CA THR A 324 -10.33 -13.65 1.74
C THR A 324 -8.95 -13.83 1.14
N THR A 325 -8.09 -12.83 1.26
CA THR A 325 -6.72 -12.89 0.75
C THR A 325 -5.72 -12.29 1.72
N ILE A 326 -4.60 -12.98 1.93
CA ILE A 326 -3.37 -12.41 2.48
C ILE A 326 -2.32 -12.56 1.40
N ARG A 327 -2.05 -11.49 0.67
CA ARG A 327 -1.08 -11.53 -0.42
C ARG A 327 -0.33 -10.21 -0.47
N LYS A 328 1.00 -10.32 -0.63
CA LYS A 328 1.83 -9.17 -0.96
C LYS A 328 1.56 -8.78 -2.40
N ASP A 329 0.77 -7.74 -2.57
CA ASP A 329 0.36 -7.19 -3.86
C ASP A 329 0.31 -5.68 -3.67
N PHE A 330 1.43 -5.03 -3.98
CA PHE A 330 1.59 -3.59 -3.78
C PHE A 330 0.37 -2.80 -4.27
N PHE A 331 -0.20 -3.19 -5.40
CA PHE A 331 -1.30 -2.50 -6.05
C PHE A 331 -2.65 -2.69 -5.37
N THR A 332 -2.92 -3.88 -4.87
CA THR A 332 -4.15 -4.22 -4.14
C THR A 332 -4.07 -3.71 -2.70
N GLU A 333 -2.89 -3.72 -2.10
CA GLU A 333 -2.62 -3.21 -0.75
C GLU A 333 -2.69 -1.68 -0.69
N CYS A 334 -2.12 -0.96 -1.67
CA CYS A 334 -2.23 0.51 -1.77
C CYS A 334 -3.68 1.00 -1.86
N LEU A 335 -4.62 0.12 -2.24
CA LEU A 335 -6.04 0.42 -2.36
C LEU A 335 -6.89 -0.27 -1.29
N SER A 336 -6.26 -0.98 -0.35
CA SER A 336 -6.96 -1.60 0.75
C SER A 336 -7.70 -0.51 1.53
N GLY A 337 -8.96 -0.76 1.84
CA GLY A 337 -9.82 0.18 2.54
C GLY A 337 -11.28 -0.25 2.49
N VAL A 338 -11.96 -0.14 3.63
CA VAL A 338 -13.34 -0.60 3.81
C VAL A 338 -14.36 0.55 3.72
N GLY A 339 -13.86 1.79 3.75
CA GLY A 339 -14.68 3.00 3.69
C GLY A 339 -15.34 3.39 5.01
N VAL A 340 -15.00 2.70 6.11
CA VAL A 340 -15.38 3.10 7.47
C VAL A 340 -14.35 4.09 8.04
N PRO A 341 -14.75 5.03 8.92
CA PRO A 341 -13.83 5.89 9.66
C PRO A 341 -12.80 5.07 10.44
N GLY A 342 -11.61 5.63 10.61
CA GLY A 342 -10.45 4.98 11.22
C GLY A 342 -9.75 3.95 10.34
N CYS A 343 -10.42 3.39 9.32
CA CYS A 343 -9.83 2.38 8.44
C CYS A 343 -8.66 2.95 7.62
N TYR A 344 -7.62 2.14 7.48
CA TYR A 344 -6.57 2.33 6.48
C TYR A 344 -7.20 2.22 5.09
N ALA A 345 -7.57 3.37 4.53
CA ALA A 345 -8.14 3.53 3.21
C ALA A 345 -7.45 4.72 2.52
N PRO A 346 -7.25 4.71 1.18
CA PRO A 346 -6.61 5.82 0.47
C PRO A 346 -7.35 7.16 0.58
N THR A 347 -8.58 7.11 1.07
CA THR A 347 -9.45 8.27 1.33
C THR A 347 -9.72 8.49 2.82
N GLY A 348 -9.09 7.71 3.71
CA GLY A 348 -9.17 7.80 5.17
C GLY A 348 -8.23 8.86 5.75
N ILE A 349 -8.13 8.93 7.08
CA ILE A 349 -7.16 9.82 7.74
C ILE A 349 -5.75 9.28 7.57
N HIS A 350 -5.58 7.99 7.86
CA HIS A 350 -4.34 7.25 7.63
C HIS A 350 -4.24 6.77 6.17
N LYS A 351 -4.40 7.71 5.23
CA LYS A 351 -4.35 7.44 3.77
C LYS A 351 -2.98 6.99 3.28
N GLU A 352 -1.95 7.30 4.06
CA GLU A 352 -0.59 6.83 3.90
C GLU A 352 -0.42 5.35 4.25
N MET A 353 -1.15 4.81 5.24
CA MET A 353 -0.91 3.46 5.76
C MET A 353 -1.08 2.33 4.74
N PRO A 354 -2.12 2.33 3.87
CA PRO A 354 -2.22 1.33 2.80
C PRO A 354 -0.98 1.30 1.91
N PHE A 355 -0.41 2.47 1.64
CA PHE A 355 0.79 2.62 0.83
C PHE A 355 2.05 2.17 1.60
N ILE A 356 2.19 2.59 2.86
CA ILE A 356 3.28 2.18 3.76
C ILE A 356 3.33 0.65 3.85
N HIS A 357 2.20 0.03 4.19
CA HIS A 357 2.14 -1.42 4.31
C HIS A 357 2.38 -2.08 2.97
N ALA A 358 1.86 -1.56 1.84
CA ALA A 358 2.16 -2.09 0.51
C ALA A 358 3.66 -2.13 0.18
N ILE A 359 4.44 -1.15 0.64
CA ILE A 359 5.90 -1.11 0.44
C ILE A 359 6.61 -2.06 1.39
N GLU A 360 6.23 -2.13 2.65
CA GLU A 360 6.92 -2.94 3.63
C GLU A 360 6.63 -4.44 3.43
N PHE A 361 7.65 -5.23 3.05
CA PHE A 361 7.48 -6.67 2.78
C PHE A 361 7.26 -7.50 4.05
N ASN A 362 7.64 -6.97 5.20
CA ASN A 362 7.31 -7.52 6.50
C ASN A 362 5.98 -6.96 7.04
N SER A 363 5.10 -6.54 6.15
CA SER A 363 3.70 -6.24 6.47
C SER A 363 2.79 -6.66 5.32
N GLY A 364 1.51 -6.82 5.61
CA GLY A 364 0.50 -7.16 4.63
C GLY A 364 -0.90 -6.82 5.11
N PHE A 365 -1.89 -7.11 4.28
CA PHE A 365 -3.30 -7.02 4.65
C PHE A 365 -3.98 -8.38 4.63
N ILE A 366 -4.84 -8.61 5.62
CA ILE A 366 -6.00 -9.49 5.45
C ILE A 366 -7.05 -8.65 4.72
N GLN A 367 -7.49 -9.09 3.55
CA GLN A 367 -8.54 -8.42 2.78
C GLN A 367 -9.71 -9.37 2.61
N ILE A 368 -10.91 -8.90 2.95
CA ILE A 368 -12.15 -9.68 2.87
C ILE A 368 -13.07 -9.01 1.86
N PHE A 369 -13.48 -9.78 0.86
CA PHE A 369 -14.33 -9.36 -0.25
C PHE A 369 -15.66 -10.11 -0.22
N ASN A 370 -16.73 -9.40 -0.56
CA ASN A 370 -18.02 -10.03 -0.83
C ASN A 370 -18.09 -10.58 -2.26
N GLU A 371 -19.21 -11.21 -2.62
CA GLU A 371 -19.45 -11.80 -3.95
C GLU A 371 -19.39 -10.79 -5.11
N LYS A 372 -19.59 -9.50 -4.81
CA LYS A 372 -19.46 -8.40 -5.80
C LYS A 372 -18.00 -7.92 -5.95
N ASN A 373 -17.03 -8.62 -5.34
CA ASN A 373 -15.62 -8.23 -5.26
C ASN A 373 -15.39 -6.86 -4.62
N LYS A 374 -16.32 -6.39 -3.78
CA LYS A 374 -16.12 -5.20 -2.95
C LYS A 374 -15.41 -5.63 -1.66
N GLN A 375 -14.32 -4.95 -1.30
CA GLN A 375 -13.68 -5.12 0.00
C GLN A 375 -14.61 -4.58 1.09
N ILE A 376 -14.94 -5.43 2.06
CA ILE A 376 -15.89 -5.12 3.14
C ILE A 376 -15.28 -5.23 4.54
N ALA A 377 -14.10 -5.83 4.65
CA ALA A 377 -13.32 -5.82 5.87
C ALA A 377 -11.81 -5.95 5.56
N ASN A 378 -10.97 -5.40 6.44
CA ASN A 378 -9.52 -5.61 6.39
C ASN A 378 -8.87 -5.55 7.77
N ALA A 379 -7.65 -6.09 7.85
CA ALA A 379 -6.77 -5.94 9.00
C ALA A 379 -5.32 -5.89 8.51
N VAL A 380 -4.45 -5.18 9.23
CA VAL A 380 -3.01 -5.19 8.94
C VAL A 380 -2.37 -6.37 9.64
N ILE A 381 -1.42 -7.00 8.95
CA ILE A 381 -0.52 -8.00 9.53
C ILE A 381 0.90 -7.44 9.44
N VAL A 382 1.63 -7.55 10.54
CA VAL A 382 3.07 -7.28 10.60
C VAL A 382 3.79 -8.60 10.77
N PHE A 383 4.73 -8.90 9.87
CA PHE A 383 5.60 -10.06 9.96
C PHE A 383 6.86 -9.71 10.75
N THR A 384 7.15 -10.50 11.77
CA THR A 384 8.23 -10.27 12.74
C THR A 384 9.16 -11.47 12.75
N ASN A 385 10.29 -11.36 13.44
CA ASN A 385 11.18 -12.50 13.65
C ASN A 385 10.54 -13.66 14.43
N GLU A 386 9.47 -13.42 15.20
CA GLU A 386 8.82 -14.44 16.02
C GLU A 386 7.50 -14.96 15.43
N GLY A 387 6.94 -14.28 14.43
CA GLY A 387 5.61 -14.58 13.88
C GLY A 387 4.82 -13.36 13.41
N ALA A 388 3.56 -13.56 13.06
CA ALA A 388 2.68 -12.54 12.50
C ALA A 388 1.87 -11.84 13.60
N PHE A 389 2.05 -10.54 13.77
CA PHE A 389 1.23 -9.70 14.64
C PHE A 389 0.05 -9.10 13.85
N VAL A 390 -1.16 -9.19 14.40
CA VAL A 390 -2.39 -8.78 13.72
C VAL A 390 -2.96 -7.53 14.38
N TYR A 391 -3.23 -6.50 13.59
CA TYR A 391 -3.88 -5.28 14.05
C TYR A 391 -5.40 -5.44 14.17
N PRO A 392 -6.09 -4.45 14.77
CA PRO A 392 -7.54 -4.42 14.75
C PRO A 392 -8.13 -4.53 13.35
N GLY A 393 -9.28 -5.21 13.26
CA GLY A 393 -10.00 -5.42 12.02
C GLY A 393 -11.04 -4.33 11.80
N TYR A 394 -11.05 -3.72 10.61
CA TYR A 394 -12.11 -2.83 10.19
C TYR A 394 -13.18 -3.63 9.46
N ASN A 395 -14.45 -3.43 9.83
CA ASN A 395 -15.61 -4.11 9.26
C ASN A 395 -16.66 -3.08 8.82
N GLY A 396 -17.04 -3.10 7.55
CA GLY A 396 -18.08 -2.25 6.97
C GLY A 396 -19.32 -3.04 6.53
N SER A 397 -19.53 -4.23 7.09
CA SER A 397 -20.63 -5.13 6.75
C SER A 397 -21.46 -5.49 7.98
N ALA A 398 -22.67 -5.99 7.77
CA ALA A 398 -23.58 -6.44 8.82
C ALA A 398 -23.24 -7.83 9.41
N TYR A 399 -22.09 -8.40 9.04
CA TYR A 399 -21.70 -9.75 9.42
C TYR A 399 -20.65 -9.76 10.53
N ASP A 400 -20.61 -10.85 11.29
CA ASP A 400 -19.58 -11.07 12.29
C ASP A 400 -18.23 -11.46 11.64
N MET A 401 -17.49 -10.44 11.20
CA MET A 401 -16.20 -10.64 10.53
C MET A 401 -15.12 -11.24 11.43
N ASP A 402 -15.30 -11.27 12.76
CA ASP A 402 -14.31 -11.89 13.66
C ASP A 402 -14.14 -13.38 13.35
N ILE A 403 -15.24 -14.07 13.00
CA ILE A 403 -15.20 -15.46 12.55
C ILE A 403 -14.39 -15.59 11.26
N VAL A 404 -14.65 -14.71 10.27
CA VAL A 404 -13.96 -14.73 8.98
C VAL A 404 -12.46 -14.46 9.16
N PHE A 405 -12.09 -13.46 9.96
CA PHE A 405 -10.68 -13.20 10.31
C PHE A 405 -10.06 -14.41 11.00
N GLY A 406 -10.77 -15.01 11.94
CA GLY A 406 -10.34 -16.20 12.66
C GLY A 406 -10.01 -17.38 11.74
N GLU A 407 -10.89 -17.70 10.80
CA GLU A 407 -10.66 -18.74 9.78
C GLU A 407 -9.43 -18.45 8.93
N VAL A 408 -9.27 -17.21 8.49
CA VAL A 408 -8.13 -16.80 7.66
C VAL A 408 -6.81 -16.90 8.42
N LEU A 409 -6.81 -16.50 9.69
CA LEU A 409 -5.65 -16.60 10.56
C LEU A 409 -5.30 -18.07 10.86
N MET A 410 -6.28 -18.95 10.99
CA MET A 410 -6.03 -20.38 11.07
C MET A 410 -5.35 -20.92 9.82
N GLU A 411 -5.73 -20.46 8.63
CA GLU A 411 -5.00 -20.83 7.41
C GLU A 411 -3.60 -20.21 7.38
N LEU A 412 -3.44 -18.94 7.78
CA LEU A 412 -2.15 -18.26 7.86
C LEU A 412 -1.18 -19.00 8.79
N SER A 413 -1.67 -19.61 9.87
CA SER A 413 -0.85 -20.35 10.85
C SER A 413 -0.04 -21.49 10.22
N LYS A 414 -0.46 -21.99 9.06
CA LYS A 414 0.30 -23.00 8.30
C LYS A 414 1.54 -22.42 7.63
N TYR A 415 1.66 -21.10 7.52
CA TYR A 415 2.71 -20.41 6.77
C TYR A 415 3.63 -19.55 7.63
N VAL A 416 3.23 -19.27 8.87
CA VAL A 416 3.98 -18.43 9.81
C VAL A 416 4.30 -19.24 11.07
N PRO A 417 5.41 -18.95 11.78
CA PRO A 417 5.77 -19.67 13.00
C PRO A 417 4.69 -19.59 14.08
N ARG A 418 4.13 -18.39 14.26
CA ARG A 418 3.14 -18.04 15.30
C ARG A 418 2.28 -16.89 14.83
N ILE A 419 1.09 -16.76 15.42
CA ILE A 419 0.22 -15.59 15.28
C ILE A 419 0.06 -14.94 16.65
N PHE A 420 0.16 -13.61 16.69
CA PHE A 420 0.04 -12.78 17.88
C PHE A 420 -1.17 -11.87 17.76
N LEU A 421 -2.07 -11.97 18.73
CA LEU A 421 -3.27 -11.15 18.85
C LEU A 421 -3.23 -10.36 20.16
N ASN A 422 -3.47 -9.06 20.12
CA ASN A 422 -3.74 -8.23 21.30
C ASN A 422 -5.25 -8.19 21.60
N GLY A 423 -5.68 -7.37 22.56
CA GLY A 423 -7.09 -7.27 22.96
C GLY A 423 -8.04 -6.88 21.83
N ASP A 424 -7.55 -6.11 20.85
CA ASP A 424 -8.36 -5.51 19.79
C ASP A 424 -8.11 -6.14 18.41
N SER A 425 -7.21 -7.13 18.31
CA SER A 425 -6.82 -7.76 17.05
C SER A 425 -7.99 -8.41 16.34
N ALA A 426 -7.99 -8.33 15.00
CA ALA A 426 -8.94 -9.03 14.16
C ALA A 426 -8.91 -10.55 14.40
N GLY A 427 -10.08 -11.17 14.63
CA GLY A 427 -10.19 -12.62 14.84
C GLY A 427 -9.85 -13.07 16.26
N LYS A 428 -9.58 -12.15 17.20
CA LYS A 428 -9.20 -12.49 18.58
C LYS A 428 -10.29 -13.27 19.29
N ASN A 429 -11.56 -12.83 19.24
CA ASN A 429 -12.61 -13.47 20.04
C ASN A 429 -12.86 -14.90 19.57
N TYR A 430 -12.79 -15.13 18.25
CA TYR A 430 -12.89 -16.44 17.66
C TYR A 430 -11.73 -17.37 18.05
N LEU A 431 -10.51 -16.83 18.09
CA LEU A 431 -9.29 -17.62 18.26
C LEU A 431 -8.76 -17.73 19.69
N GLU A 432 -9.31 -16.95 20.62
CA GLU A 432 -8.89 -16.94 22.02
C GLU A 432 -8.85 -18.34 22.63
N GLN A 433 -9.86 -19.17 22.32
CA GLN A 433 -9.96 -20.55 22.78
C GLN A 433 -8.83 -21.49 22.30
N TYR A 434 -8.08 -21.08 21.27
CA TYR A 434 -6.97 -21.85 20.69
C TYR A 434 -5.60 -21.22 20.99
N SER A 435 -5.54 -20.28 21.94
CA SER A 435 -4.38 -19.44 22.16
C SER A 435 -3.84 -19.52 23.59
N GLU A 436 -2.56 -19.20 23.75
CA GLU A 436 -1.92 -19.01 25.05
C GLU A 436 -1.71 -17.51 25.31
N TYR A 437 -2.16 -17.00 26.45
CA TYR A 437 -1.93 -15.60 26.81
C TYR A 437 -0.58 -15.42 27.52
N LYS A 438 0.36 -14.70 26.89
CA LYS A 438 1.70 -14.48 27.43
C LYS A 438 2.35 -13.19 26.93
N CYS A 439 3.34 -12.70 27.68
CA CYS A 439 4.16 -11.57 27.26
C CYS A 439 5.11 -12.02 26.14
N MET A 440 5.08 -11.30 25.02
CA MET A 440 5.95 -11.54 23.88
C MET A 440 6.75 -10.26 23.61
N LYS A 441 8.04 -10.45 23.31
CA LYS A 441 8.89 -9.44 22.74
C LYS A 441 9.24 -9.85 21.32
N PHE A 442 8.87 -9.03 20.34
CA PHE A 442 9.15 -9.31 18.94
C PHE A 442 9.72 -8.08 18.24
N VAL A 443 10.53 -8.33 17.21
CA VAL A 443 11.27 -7.33 16.47
C VAL A 443 10.75 -7.30 15.04
N LYS A 444 10.36 -6.11 14.57
CA LYS A 444 10.02 -5.84 13.17
C LYS A 444 11.24 -5.23 12.47
N PRO A 445 11.94 -5.98 11.61
CA PRO A 445 13.14 -5.50 10.93
C PRO A 445 12.82 -4.61 9.73
N PRO A 446 13.69 -3.65 9.41
CA PRO A 446 13.46 -2.22 9.62
C PRO A 446 12.11 -1.69 9.10
N ILE A 447 11.54 -0.71 9.81
CA ILE A 447 10.38 0.07 9.35
C ILE A 447 10.84 1.22 8.45
N ILE A 448 10.16 1.43 7.33
CA ILE A 448 10.44 2.53 6.41
C ILE A 448 9.82 3.83 6.96
N PHE A 449 8.76 3.74 7.77
CA PHE A 449 8.09 4.92 8.33
C PHE A 449 7.91 4.76 9.84
N LYS A 450 8.74 5.47 10.61
CA LYS A 450 8.95 5.25 12.04
C LYS A 450 7.74 5.64 12.91
N ASP A 451 7.17 6.80 12.63
CA ASP A 451 6.13 7.40 13.46
C ASP A 451 4.74 6.79 13.24
N GLN A 452 4.62 5.87 12.28
CA GLN A 452 3.36 5.34 11.78
C GLN A 452 2.92 4.06 12.51
N TYR A 453 3.74 3.54 13.44
CA TYR A 453 3.42 2.36 14.24
C TYR A 453 3.27 2.68 15.74
N PHE A 454 3.04 3.95 16.10
CA PHE A 454 2.98 4.44 17.48
C PHE A 454 1.93 3.71 18.34
N ASP A 455 0.82 3.28 17.76
CA ASP A 455 -0.26 2.56 18.47
C ASP A 455 0.16 1.17 18.96
N ALA A 456 1.15 0.56 18.30
CA ALA A 456 1.78 -0.67 18.76
C ALA A 456 2.84 -0.43 19.85
N GLY A 457 3.08 0.82 20.26
CA GLY A 457 3.92 1.24 21.40
C GLY A 457 5.26 0.53 21.42
N GLY A 458 5.82 0.33 20.22
CA GLY A 458 7.14 -0.21 20.07
C GLY A 458 8.18 0.86 20.37
N VAL A 459 9.32 0.41 20.89
CA VAL A 459 10.51 1.25 21.10
C VAL A 459 11.50 0.90 20.01
N GLU A 460 12.18 1.90 19.46
CA GLU A 460 13.26 1.66 18.49
C GLU A 460 14.50 1.08 19.20
N ASP A 461 15.12 0.06 18.64
CA ASP A 461 16.45 -0.38 19.07
C ASP A 461 17.56 0.43 18.38
N ASP A 462 18.81 0.26 18.82
CA ASP A 462 19.98 0.97 18.27
C ASP A 462 20.24 0.69 16.78
N THR A 463 19.51 -0.26 16.17
CA THR A 463 19.63 -0.67 14.77
C THR A 463 18.44 -0.23 13.91
N GLY A 464 17.48 0.51 14.48
CA GLY A 464 16.32 1.04 13.77
C GLY A 464 15.16 0.07 13.61
N ASN A 465 15.16 -1.06 14.33
CA ASN A 465 14.03 -1.97 14.35
C ASN A 465 12.97 -1.50 15.34
N LEU A 466 11.71 -1.78 15.03
CA LEU A 466 10.64 -1.62 16.01
C LEU A 466 10.63 -2.84 16.94
N VAL A 467 10.81 -2.60 18.22
CA VAL A 467 10.71 -3.63 19.26
C VAL A 467 9.39 -3.45 19.99
N ILE A 468 8.52 -4.45 19.90
CA ILE A 468 7.23 -4.44 20.58
C ILE A 468 7.27 -5.49 21.68
N GLU A 469 6.96 -5.08 22.91
CA GLU A 469 6.86 -5.96 24.07
C GLU A 469 5.48 -5.81 24.71
N ARG A 470 4.62 -6.83 24.57
CA ARG A 470 3.23 -6.79 25.00
C ARG A 470 2.69 -8.16 25.39
N MET A 471 1.64 -8.18 26.19
CA MET A 471 0.82 -9.36 26.40
C MET A 471 0.02 -9.67 25.13
N CYS A 472 0.12 -10.90 24.64
CA CYS A 472 -0.56 -11.36 23.44
C CYS A 472 -1.17 -12.75 23.65
N TYR A 473 -2.27 -13.00 22.95
CA TYR A 473 -2.76 -14.34 22.67
C TYR A 473 -1.90 -14.91 21.54
N VAL A 474 -1.23 -16.02 21.82
CA VAL A 474 -0.26 -16.65 20.92
C VAL A 474 -0.86 -17.94 20.39
N ILE A 475 -0.92 -18.04 19.07
CA ILE A 475 -1.46 -19.21 18.38
C ILE A 475 -0.34 -19.89 17.62
N ILE A 476 -0.26 -21.21 17.80
CA ILE A 476 0.64 -22.11 17.08
C ILE A 476 -0.19 -23.15 16.32
N GLU A 477 0.28 -23.60 15.16
CA GLU A 477 -0.42 -24.57 14.31
C GLU A 477 -0.84 -25.83 15.11
N GLU A 478 0.01 -26.29 16.02
CA GLU A 478 -0.23 -27.47 16.86
C GLU A 478 -1.40 -27.27 17.85
N ALA A 479 -1.57 -26.06 18.40
CA ALA A 479 -2.69 -25.74 19.30
C ALA A 479 -4.03 -25.82 18.56
N ILE A 480 -4.06 -25.40 17.29
CA ILE A 480 -5.25 -25.47 16.43
C ILE A 480 -5.59 -26.93 16.10
N ARG A 481 -4.58 -27.75 15.77
CA ARG A 481 -4.78 -29.18 15.49
C ARG A 481 -5.30 -29.93 16.70
N ASN A 482 -4.74 -29.68 17.89
CA ASN A 482 -5.15 -30.34 19.12
C ASN A 482 -6.53 -29.87 19.63
N GLY A 483 -6.94 -28.64 19.29
CA GLY A 483 -8.26 -28.09 19.63
C GLY A 483 -9.40 -28.51 18.69
N GLY A 484 -9.15 -29.37 17.69
CA GLY A 484 -10.19 -29.83 16.75
C GLY A 484 -10.62 -28.78 15.71
N GLY A 485 -9.85 -27.69 15.55
CA GLY A 485 -10.24 -26.55 14.71
C GLY A 485 -10.37 -26.85 13.22
N PHE A 486 -9.80 -27.95 12.72
CA PHE A 486 -9.82 -28.29 11.28
C PHE A 486 -10.88 -29.33 10.87
N GLU A 487 -11.43 -30.13 11.79
CA GLU A 487 -12.15 -31.36 11.44
C GLU A 487 -13.67 -31.18 11.18
N ASN A 488 -14.24 -29.99 11.43
CA ASN A 488 -15.71 -29.79 11.39
C ASN A 488 -16.20 -28.62 10.52
N ARG A 489 -15.43 -28.12 9.54
CA ARG A 489 -15.77 -26.86 8.85
C ARG A 489 -16.09 -27.03 7.36
N ASN A 490 -17.18 -26.38 6.93
CA ASN A 490 -17.58 -26.18 5.52
C ASN A 490 -16.64 -25.17 4.82
N ILE A 491 -15.33 -25.45 4.80
CA ILE A 491 -14.36 -24.65 4.06
C ILE A 491 -14.27 -25.24 2.65
N HIS A 492 -14.90 -24.57 1.67
CA HIS A 492 -14.66 -24.87 0.27
C HIS A 492 -13.35 -24.20 -0.14
N ILE A 493 -12.23 -24.90 0.02
CA ILE A 493 -10.94 -24.49 -0.54
C ILE A 493 -11.05 -24.63 -2.07
N LEU A 494 -11.35 -23.53 -2.75
CA LEU A 494 -11.28 -23.46 -4.20
C LEU A 494 -9.82 -23.32 -4.62
N THR A 495 -9.09 -24.44 -4.67
CA THR A 495 -7.79 -24.48 -5.35
C THR A 495 -8.03 -24.35 -6.85
N LYS A 496 -7.51 -23.27 -7.47
CA LYS A 496 -7.36 -23.18 -8.92
C LYS A 496 -6.17 -23.99 -9.40
#